data_AF-A0A5N5J0T5-F1
#
_entry.id   AF-A0A5N5J0T5-F1
#
_cell.length_a   1.000
_cell.length_b   1.000
_cell.length_c   1.000
_cell.angle_alpha   90.00
_cell.angle_beta   90.00
_cell.angle_gamma   90.00
#
_symmetry.space_group_name_H-M   'P 1'
#
loop_
_entity.id
_entity.type
_entity.pdbx_description
1 polymer ?
#
loop_
_entity_poly.entity_id
_entity_poly.type
_entity_poly.pdbx_seq_one_letter_code
_entity_poly.pdbx_strand_id
1 'polypeptide(L)'
;MELQFNHSRYKVIRRRVIWLVGQWISVKFKPELRPLLYEIILSLLQDPDLVVRIETATTLKLNILHCSKQFLPYVESIFALLFQLLQQVTECDSKMQILHVISCVIERVSMQIRPYIGCLVQYLPLLWKQSEEHNMLRCAILTTLIHLVKGLGAESRNLYPFLLPVIQLSTDVSQPPHVYLLEDGLELWLVTLENSPALTPELLRIFQNMSALLEMSTENVRTCFQIINSYMYLSATDFLQVRHTKTH
;
A
#
# COMPACT_ATOMS: atom_id res chain seq x y z
N MET A 1 32.29 22.34 24.80
CA MET A 1 32.56 21.28 23.80
C MET A 1 32.22 19.91 24.39
N GLU A 2 31.03 19.74 24.97
CA GLU A 2 30.61 18.47 25.63
C GLU A 2 29.20 18.00 25.22
N LEU A 3 28.48 18.75 24.38
CA LEU A 3 27.12 18.41 23.95
C LEU A 3 27.03 17.47 22.73
N GLN A 4 28.14 17.17 22.05
CA GLN A 4 28.15 16.27 20.89
C GLN A 4 28.30 14.77 21.26
N PHE A 5 28.92 14.44 22.40
CA PHE A 5 29.20 13.05 22.78
C PHE A 5 27.97 12.28 23.29
N ASN A 6 27.02 12.96 23.96
CA ASN A 6 25.79 12.32 24.41
C ASN A 6 24.90 11.91 23.23
N HIS A 7 24.75 12.78 22.24
CA HIS A 7 23.84 12.53 21.11
C HIS A 7 24.19 11.28 20.29
N SER A 8 25.48 10.99 20.10
CA SER A 8 25.95 9.84 19.32
C SER A 8 25.77 8.50 20.06
N ARG A 9 26.05 8.46 21.38
CA ARG A 9 25.86 7.24 22.18
C ARG A 9 24.39 6.85 22.31
N TYR A 10 23.49 7.83 22.50
CA TYR A 10 22.06 7.57 22.53
C TYR A 10 21.52 7.06 21.19
N LYS A 11 22.07 7.52 20.05
CA LYS A 11 21.73 6.97 18.72
C LYS A 11 22.10 5.49 18.61
N VAL A 12 23.32 5.11 19.00
CA VAL A 12 23.75 3.70 18.95
C VAL A 12 22.89 2.82 19.86
N ILE A 13 22.56 3.30 21.06
CA ILE A 13 21.70 2.57 21.99
C ILE A 13 20.28 2.43 21.41
N ARG A 14 19.69 3.50 20.85
CA ARG A 14 18.36 3.45 20.23
C ARG A 14 18.29 2.50 19.04
N ARG A 15 19.27 2.54 18.13
CA ARG A 15 19.40 1.57 17.04
C ARG A 15 19.51 0.14 17.55
N ARG A 16 20.25 -0.06 18.66
CA ARG A 16 20.42 -1.38 19.28
C ARG A 16 19.17 -1.86 19.98
N VAL A 17 18.37 -0.95 20.56
CA VAL A 17 17.03 -1.24 21.10
C VAL A 17 16.09 -1.63 19.96
N ILE A 18 16.07 -0.89 18.84
CA ILE A 18 15.25 -1.23 17.66
C ILE A 18 15.65 -2.59 17.10
N TRP A 19 16.95 -2.84 16.95
CA TRP A 19 17.48 -4.12 16.51
C TRP A 19 17.13 -5.26 17.49
N LEU A 20 17.28 -5.04 18.80
CA LEU A 20 16.91 -6.02 19.83
C LEU A 20 15.40 -6.31 19.83
N VAL A 21 14.57 -5.29 19.67
CA VAL A 21 13.12 -5.44 19.49
C VAL A 21 12.86 -6.31 18.26
N GLY A 22 13.47 -6.02 17.12
CA GLY A 22 13.35 -6.83 15.90
C GLY A 22 13.80 -8.29 16.08
N GLN A 23 14.85 -8.55 16.87
CA GLN A 23 15.33 -9.91 17.15
C GLN A 23 14.47 -10.67 18.17
N TRP A 24 13.95 -9.99 19.20
CA TRP A 24 13.13 -10.60 20.26
C TRP A 24 11.76 -11.09 19.78
N ILE A 25 11.23 -10.52 18.70
CA ILE A 25 9.90 -10.89 18.19
C ILE A 25 9.96 -12.18 17.37
N SER A 26 11.11 -12.50 16.76
CA SER A 26 11.35 -13.79 16.09
C SER A 26 11.32 -14.99 17.04
N VAL A 27 11.34 -14.76 18.37
CA VAL A 27 11.38 -15.80 19.40
C VAL A 27 10.11 -15.74 20.26
N LYS A 28 9.06 -16.47 19.87
CA LYS A 28 7.81 -16.73 20.64
C LYS A 28 7.44 -15.64 21.66
N PHE A 29 7.16 -14.43 21.17
CA PHE A 29 6.77 -13.31 22.03
C PHE A 29 5.39 -13.54 22.65
N LYS A 30 5.29 -13.42 23.99
CA LYS A 30 4.03 -13.63 24.71
C LYS A 30 2.98 -12.59 24.25
N PRO A 31 1.73 -13.00 23.94
CA PRO A 31 0.68 -12.07 23.53
C PRO A 31 0.40 -10.93 24.52
N GLU A 32 0.62 -11.16 25.81
CA GLU A 32 0.45 -10.18 26.90
C GLU A 32 1.38 -8.96 26.79
N LEU A 33 2.56 -9.12 26.18
CA LEU A 33 3.55 -8.06 26.07
C LEU A 33 3.38 -7.20 24.81
N ARG A 34 2.43 -7.55 23.92
CA ARG A 34 2.22 -6.83 22.66
C ARG A 34 1.77 -5.38 22.83
N PRO A 35 0.86 -5.03 23.77
CA PRO A 35 0.53 -3.64 24.04
C PRO A 35 1.77 -2.81 24.40
N LEU A 36 2.62 -3.32 25.30
CA LEU A 36 3.87 -2.65 25.68
C LEU A 36 4.79 -2.43 24.48
N LEU A 37 4.89 -3.41 23.58
CA LEU A 37 5.65 -3.27 22.34
C LEU A 37 5.08 -2.14 21.47
N TYR A 38 3.75 -2.04 21.32
CA TYR A 38 3.12 -0.98 20.53
C TYR A 38 3.34 0.40 21.15
N GLU A 39 3.32 0.54 22.48
CA GLU A 39 3.69 1.78 23.17
C GLU A 39 5.14 2.19 22.89
N ILE A 40 6.08 1.23 22.92
CA ILE A 40 7.48 1.48 22.60
C ILE A 40 7.63 1.92 21.14
N ILE A 41 6.94 1.25 20.21
CA ILE A 41 6.96 1.64 18.79
C ILE A 41 6.41 3.05 18.59
N LEU A 42 5.31 3.40 19.26
CA LEU A 42 4.76 4.76 19.22
C LEU A 42 5.76 5.80 19.69
N SER A 43 6.40 5.55 20.82
CA SER A 43 7.42 6.46 21.36
C SER A 43 8.61 6.62 20.40
N LEU A 44 9.09 5.52 19.82
CA LEU A 44 10.23 5.54 18.88
C LEU A 44 9.88 6.17 17.52
N LEU A 45 8.64 6.03 17.04
CA LEU A 45 8.15 6.71 15.84
C LEU A 45 8.06 8.24 16.00
N GLN A 46 8.12 8.75 17.23
CA GLN A 46 8.16 10.17 17.56
C GLN A 46 9.58 10.69 17.88
N ASP A 47 10.62 9.85 17.78
CA ASP A 47 12.00 10.25 18.11
C ASP A 47 12.47 11.41 17.21
N PRO A 48 13.21 12.40 17.73
CA PRO A 48 13.71 13.51 16.91
C PRO A 48 14.65 13.07 15.77
N ASP A 49 15.26 11.88 15.85
CA ASP A 49 16.11 11.34 14.81
C ASP A 49 15.29 10.59 13.75
N LEU A 50 15.28 11.10 12.52
CA LEU A 50 14.61 10.46 11.38
C LEU A 50 15.08 9.03 11.15
N VAL A 51 16.35 8.72 11.39
CA VAL A 51 16.86 7.36 11.16
C VAL A 51 16.27 6.38 12.17
N VAL A 52 16.12 6.81 13.44
CA VAL A 52 15.46 6.01 14.48
C VAL A 52 14.02 5.74 14.07
N ARG A 53 13.31 6.74 13.53
CA ARG A 53 11.93 6.59 13.07
C ARG A 53 11.80 5.64 11.88
N ILE A 54 12.71 5.72 10.89
CA ILE A 54 12.74 4.81 9.73
C ILE A 54 13.02 3.37 10.16
N GLU A 55 14.03 3.17 11.01
CA GLU A 55 14.36 1.84 11.54
C GLU A 55 13.21 1.25 12.37
N THR A 56 12.53 2.10 13.15
CA THR A 56 11.34 1.71 13.92
C THR A 56 10.18 1.30 13.01
N ALA A 57 9.88 2.08 11.98
CA ALA A 57 8.85 1.74 10.98
C ALA A 57 9.16 0.40 10.30
N THR A 58 10.42 0.18 9.94
CA THR A 58 10.86 -1.08 9.31
C THR A 58 10.74 -2.26 10.28
N THR A 59 10.99 -2.05 11.57
CA THR A 59 10.82 -3.08 12.60
C THR A 59 9.36 -3.38 12.86
N LEU A 60 8.48 -2.38 12.82
CA LEU A 60 7.03 -2.53 12.92
C LEU A 60 6.50 -3.51 11.85
N LYS A 61 7.02 -3.48 10.61
CA LYS A 61 6.65 -4.44 9.56
C LYS A 61 6.71 -5.90 10.04
N LEU A 62 7.78 -6.28 10.74
CA LEU A 62 7.97 -7.64 11.26
C LEU A 62 6.95 -8.00 12.35
N ASN A 63 6.46 -6.99 13.09
CA ASN A 63 5.58 -7.16 14.25
C ASN A 63 4.11 -7.28 13.88
N ILE A 64 3.68 -6.54 12.84
CA ILE A 64 2.28 -6.54 12.37
C ILE A 64 1.92 -7.91 11.75
N LEU A 65 2.91 -8.72 11.35
CA LEU A 65 2.66 -10.07 10.81
C LEU A 65 1.85 -10.97 11.77
N HIS A 66 1.92 -10.72 13.09
CA HIS A 66 1.18 -11.44 14.12
C HIS A 66 0.03 -10.63 14.75
N CYS A 67 -0.53 -9.66 14.03
CA CYS A 67 -1.62 -8.78 14.51
C CYS A 67 -2.71 -9.54 15.28
N SER A 68 -2.76 -9.30 16.60
CA SER A 68 -3.93 -9.58 17.42
C SER A 68 -4.85 -8.37 17.39
N LYS A 69 -6.12 -8.55 17.81
CA LYS A 69 -7.07 -7.45 18.07
C LYS A 69 -6.50 -6.33 18.97
N GLN A 70 -5.41 -6.61 19.69
CA GLN A 70 -4.66 -5.68 20.53
C GLN A 70 -3.92 -4.58 19.75
N PHE A 71 -3.72 -4.72 18.42
CA PHE A 71 -3.10 -3.67 17.60
C PHE A 71 -4.06 -2.53 17.26
N LEU A 72 -5.36 -2.82 17.17
CA LEU A 72 -6.39 -1.85 16.72
C LEU A 72 -6.37 -0.51 17.46
N PRO A 73 -6.22 -0.45 18.80
CA PRO A 73 -6.15 0.82 19.53
C PRO A 73 -4.98 1.73 19.12
N TYR A 74 -3.95 1.15 18.49
CA TYR A 74 -2.72 1.85 18.12
C TYR A 74 -2.69 2.29 16.65
N VAL A 75 -3.63 1.78 15.83
CA VAL A 75 -3.61 1.94 14.36
C VAL A 75 -3.62 3.41 13.96
N GLU A 76 -4.53 4.21 14.51
CA GLU A 76 -4.67 5.62 14.16
C GLU A 76 -3.35 6.39 14.36
N SER A 77 -2.80 6.31 15.57
CA SER A 77 -1.57 7.00 15.94
C SER A 77 -0.37 6.51 15.14
N ILE A 78 -0.21 5.19 14.98
CA ILE A 78 0.89 4.62 14.20
C ILE A 78 0.78 5.03 12.74
N PHE A 79 -0.41 4.93 12.14
CA PHE A 79 -0.62 5.29 10.73
C PHE A 79 -0.36 6.77 10.48
N ALA A 80 -0.82 7.66 11.37
CA ALA A 80 -0.54 9.09 11.30
C ALA A 80 0.97 9.39 11.36
N LEU A 81 1.70 8.74 12.27
CA LEU A 81 3.16 8.92 12.40
C LEU A 81 3.92 8.37 11.18
N LEU A 82 3.49 7.24 10.61
CA LEU A 82 4.06 6.69 9.37
C LEU A 82 3.81 7.62 8.18
N PHE A 83 2.61 8.18 8.07
CA PHE A 83 2.29 9.15 7.03
C PHE A 83 3.13 10.43 7.18
N GLN A 84 3.25 10.96 8.40
CA GLN A 84 4.12 12.12 8.66
C GLN A 84 5.58 11.81 8.30
N LEU A 85 6.07 10.62 8.64
CA LEU A 85 7.43 10.19 8.29
C LEU A 85 7.61 10.11 6.77
N LEU A 86 6.63 9.58 6.03
CA LEU A 86 6.63 9.53 4.57
C LEU A 86 6.76 10.92 3.92
N GLN A 87 6.11 11.93 4.51
CA GLN A 87 6.18 13.31 4.02
C GLN A 87 7.53 13.97 4.31
N GLN A 88 8.21 13.57 5.39
CA GLN A 88 9.45 14.20 5.84
C GLN A 88 10.70 13.62 5.18
N VAL A 89 10.68 12.35 4.76
CA VAL A 89 11.81 11.75 4.05
C VAL A 89 11.89 12.26 2.60
N THR A 90 13.11 12.52 2.16
CA THR A 90 13.37 13.06 0.80
C THR A 90 13.80 11.97 -0.17
N GLU A 91 14.61 11.01 0.28
CA GLU A 91 15.18 9.94 -0.52
C GLU A 91 14.11 8.94 -1.01
N CYS A 92 14.20 8.53 -2.28
CA CYS A 92 13.27 7.56 -2.87
C CYS A 92 13.27 6.24 -2.10
N ASP A 93 14.45 5.71 -1.74
CA ASP A 93 14.57 4.44 -1.00
C ASP A 93 13.85 4.48 0.34
N SER A 94 14.02 5.56 1.10
CA SER A 94 13.32 5.78 2.36
C SER A 94 11.80 5.88 2.16
N LYS A 95 11.33 6.59 1.13
CA LYS A 95 9.91 6.65 0.77
C LYS A 95 9.34 5.28 0.43
N MET A 96 10.04 4.49 -0.38
CA MET A 96 9.64 3.13 -0.73
C MET A 96 9.51 2.25 0.53
N GLN A 97 10.49 2.30 1.43
CA GLN A 97 10.45 1.55 2.68
C GLN A 97 9.22 1.91 3.51
N ILE A 98 8.92 3.20 3.68
CA ILE A 98 7.78 3.65 4.47
C ILE A 98 6.45 3.31 3.79
N LEU A 99 6.33 3.49 2.46
CA LEU A 99 5.15 3.06 1.70
C LEU A 99 4.87 1.57 1.85
N HIS A 100 5.94 0.76 1.86
CA HIS A 100 5.81 -0.67 2.06
C HIS A 100 5.32 -1.01 3.47
N VAL A 101 5.83 -0.34 4.52
CA VAL A 101 5.32 -0.49 5.90
C VAL A 101 3.85 -0.09 5.99
N ILE A 102 3.47 1.04 5.40
CA ILE A 102 2.08 1.50 5.32
C ILE A 102 1.20 0.46 4.62
N SER A 103 1.66 -0.12 3.52
CA SER A 103 0.95 -1.19 2.79
C SER A 103 0.71 -2.40 3.68
N CYS A 104 1.72 -2.83 4.47
CA CYS A 104 1.55 -3.91 5.45
C CYS A 104 0.54 -3.56 6.54
N VAL A 105 0.50 -2.31 7.04
CA VAL A 105 -0.52 -1.88 8.01
C VAL A 105 -1.92 -1.99 7.39
N ILE A 106 -2.10 -1.49 6.17
CA ILE A 106 -3.38 -1.54 5.43
C ILE A 106 -3.83 -2.99 5.23
N GLU A 107 -2.94 -3.87 4.77
CA GLU A 107 -3.22 -5.29 4.57
C GLU A 107 -3.76 -5.94 5.85
N ARG A 108 -3.13 -5.65 6.99
CA ARG A 108 -3.36 -6.35 8.25
C ARG A 108 -4.56 -5.81 9.02
N VAL A 109 -4.81 -4.51 8.94
CA VAL A 109 -5.99 -3.86 9.51
C VAL A 109 -7.22 -4.09 8.61
N SER A 110 -7.01 -4.29 7.31
CA SER A 110 -8.07 -4.53 6.32
C SER A 110 -9.13 -3.42 6.37
N MET A 111 -10.43 -3.75 6.35
CA MET A 111 -11.53 -2.79 6.28
C MET A 111 -11.57 -1.75 7.40
N GLN A 112 -10.92 -2.03 8.55
CA GLN A 112 -10.88 -1.08 9.68
C GLN A 112 -9.94 0.11 9.42
N ILE A 113 -9.17 0.10 8.33
CA ILE A 113 -8.22 1.17 8.00
C ILE A 113 -8.91 2.42 7.43
N ARG A 114 -10.14 2.28 6.93
CA ARG A 114 -10.89 3.32 6.18
C ARG A 114 -10.89 4.71 6.83
N PRO A 115 -11.07 4.87 8.16
CA PRO A 115 -11.08 6.19 8.78
C PRO A 115 -9.72 6.92 8.70
N TYR A 116 -8.62 6.20 8.49
CA TYR A 116 -7.26 6.72 8.70
C TYR A 116 -6.50 7.03 7.40
N ILE A 117 -7.01 6.61 6.23
CA ILE A 117 -6.27 6.68 4.96
C ILE A 117 -6.45 8.00 4.17
N GLY A 118 -7.34 8.89 4.60
CA GLY A 118 -7.74 10.07 3.81
C GLY A 118 -6.56 10.92 3.34
N CYS A 119 -5.63 11.24 4.25
CA CYS A 119 -4.44 12.02 3.93
C CYS A 119 -3.50 11.28 2.95
N LEU A 120 -3.37 9.96 3.08
CA LEU A 120 -2.55 9.15 2.18
C LEU A 120 -3.13 9.16 0.76
N VAL A 121 -4.44 8.95 0.63
CA VAL A 121 -5.15 8.97 -0.67
C VAL A 121 -4.96 10.30 -1.40
N GLN A 122 -4.98 11.42 -0.68
CA GLN A 122 -4.76 12.75 -1.27
C GLN A 122 -3.30 12.99 -1.65
N TYR A 123 -2.35 12.35 -0.96
CA TYR A 123 -0.92 12.53 -1.19
C TYR A 123 -0.37 11.67 -2.34
N LEU A 124 -0.86 10.45 -2.53
CA LEU A 124 -0.34 9.52 -3.54
C LEU A 124 -0.33 10.09 -4.98
N PRO A 125 -1.35 10.85 -5.46
CA PRO A 125 -1.29 11.48 -6.77
C PRO A 125 -0.13 12.47 -6.93
N LEU A 126 0.17 13.22 -5.87
CA LEU A 126 1.30 14.16 -5.86
C LEU A 126 2.63 13.40 -5.91
N LEU A 127 2.74 12.35 -5.10
CA LEU A 127 3.93 11.52 -5.07
C LEU A 127 4.18 10.80 -6.40
N TRP A 128 3.13 10.31 -7.06
CA TRP A 128 3.21 9.69 -8.38
C TRP A 128 3.72 10.64 -9.47
N LYS A 129 3.28 11.90 -9.42
CA LYS A 129 3.77 12.94 -10.33
C LYS A 129 5.23 13.27 -10.05
N GLN A 130 5.64 13.33 -8.79
CA GLN A 130 7.02 13.59 -8.39
C GLN A 130 7.97 12.42 -8.73
N SER A 131 7.45 11.20 -8.87
CA SER A 131 8.24 10.01 -9.16
C SER A 131 8.32 9.67 -10.66
N GLU A 132 8.12 10.65 -11.54
CA GLU A 132 8.06 10.42 -12.99
C GLU A 132 9.29 9.69 -13.56
N GLU A 133 10.48 10.04 -13.07
CA GLU A 133 11.75 9.43 -13.47
C GLU A 133 12.18 8.27 -12.55
N HIS A 134 11.35 7.90 -11.56
CA HIS A 134 11.70 6.93 -10.52
C HIS A 134 10.75 5.72 -10.53
N ASN A 135 10.94 4.84 -11.51
CA ASN A 135 10.08 3.67 -11.72
C ASN A 135 9.96 2.76 -10.48
N MET A 136 11.02 2.55 -9.70
CA MET A 136 10.95 1.74 -8.47
C MET A 136 10.03 2.36 -7.42
N LEU A 137 10.03 3.70 -7.28
CA LEU A 137 9.11 4.39 -6.39
C LEU A 137 7.67 4.31 -6.92
N ARG A 138 7.48 4.30 -8.25
CA ARG A 138 6.18 4.02 -8.86
C ARG A 138 5.69 2.61 -8.56
N CYS A 139 6.54 1.57 -8.61
CA CYS A 139 6.18 0.22 -8.16
C CYS A 139 5.68 0.24 -6.70
N ALA A 140 6.40 0.91 -5.79
CA ALA A 140 5.97 1.02 -4.39
C ALA A 140 4.61 1.73 -4.22
N ILE A 141 4.31 2.73 -5.07
CA ILE A 141 3.00 3.40 -5.10
C ILE A 141 1.91 2.45 -5.63
N LEU A 142 2.18 1.69 -6.69
CA LEU A 142 1.24 0.68 -7.21
C LEU A 142 0.92 -0.36 -6.15
N THR A 143 1.93 -0.92 -5.49
CA THR A 143 1.74 -1.85 -4.37
C THR A 143 0.89 -1.22 -3.27
N THR A 144 1.11 0.05 -2.94
CA THR A 144 0.29 0.76 -1.94
C THR A 144 -1.17 0.90 -2.40
N LEU A 145 -1.40 1.21 -3.67
CA LEU A 145 -2.75 1.31 -4.25
C LEU A 145 -3.47 -0.05 -4.24
N ILE A 146 -2.78 -1.16 -4.53
CA ILE A 146 -3.32 -2.51 -4.45
C ILE A 146 -3.91 -2.76 -3.05
N HIS A 147 -3.13 -2.46 -2.01
CA HIS A 147 -3.57 -2.65 -0.63
C HIS A 147 -4.69 -1.69 -0.24
N LEU A 148 -4.66 -0.43 -0.72
CA LEU A 148 -5.74 0.53 -0.50
C LEU A 148 -7.07 0.06 -1.12
N VAL A 149 -7.04 -0.45 -2.34
CA VAL A 149 -8.25 -0.99 -3.00
C VAL A 149 -8.81 -2.16 -2.20
N LYS A 150 -7.95 -3.12 -1.78
CA LYS A 150 -8.35 -4.25 -0.92
C LYS A 150 -8.93 -3.78 0.43
N GLY A 151 -8.33 -2.78 1.06
CA GLY A 151 -8.80 -2.23 2.34
C GLY A 151 -10.10 -1.43 2.25
N LEU A 152 -10.32 -0.73 1.14
CA LEU A 152 -11.53 0.06 0.90
C LEU A 152 -12.71 -0.79 0.39
N GLY A 153 -12.45 -1.88 -0.34
CA GLY A 153 -13.49 -2.65 -1.00
C GLY A 153 -14.25 -1.79 -2.01
N ALA A 154 -15.59 -1.81 -1.97
CA ALA A 154 -16.44 -1.04 -2.88
C ALA A 154 -16.22 0.49 -2.83
N GLU A 155 -15.74 1.03 -1.70
CA GLU A 155 -15.41 2.46 -1.56
C GLU A 155 -14.16 2.86 -2.36
N SER A 156 -13.40 1.90 -2.89
CA SER A 156 -12.26 2.14 -3.76
C SER A 156 -12.64 2.89 -5.05
N ARG A 157 -13.93 2.91 -5.41
CA ARG A 157 -14.47 3.75 -6.50
C ARG A 157 -14.09 5.23 -6.35
N ASN A 158 -13.94 5.73 -5.12
CA ASN A 158 -13.52 7.11 -4.86
C ASN A 158 -12.08 7.39 -5.34
N LEU A 159 -11.27 6.35 -5.54
CA LEU A 159 -9.90 6.46 -6.04
C LEU A 159 -9.81 6.52 -7.57
N TYR A 160 -10.89 6.19 -8.30
CA TYR A 160 -10.87 6.00 -9.76
C TYR A 160 -10.26 7.18 -10.55
N PRO A 161 -10.50 8.46 -10.20
CA PRO A 161 -9.90 9.59 -10.92
C PRO A 161 -8.37 9.55 -10.97
N PHE A 162 -7.72 8.94 -9.97
CA PHE A 162 -6.26 8.74 -9.93
C PHE A 162 -5.87 7.31 -10.32
N LEU A 163 -6.60 6.32 -9.82
CA LEU A 163 -6.31 4.90 -9.95
C LEU A 163 -6.34 4.42 -11.41
N LEU A 164 -7.35 4.81 -12.18
CA LEU A 164 -7.55 4.29 -13.54
C LEU A 164 -6.48 4.80 -14.54
N PRO A 165 -6.11 6.09 -14.54
CA PRO A 165 -4.97 6.56 -15.34
C PRO A 165 -3.65 5.87 -14.96
N VAL A 166 -3.43 5.56 -13.69
CA VAL A 166 -2.25 4.83 -13.23
C VAL A 166 -2.24 3.41 -13.79
N ILE A 167 -3.34 2.67 -13.72
CA ILE A 167 -3.46 1.34 -14.33
C ILE A 167 -3.20 1.41 -15.84
N GLN A 168 -3.80 2.38 -16.53
CA GLN A 168 -3.65 2.54 -17.97
C GLN A 168 -2.18 2.77 -18.36
N LEU A 169 -1.46 3.63 -17.64
CA LEU A 169 -0.04 3.89 -17.89
C LEU A 169 0.82 2.66 -17.58
N SER A 170 0.58 2.00 -16.43
CA SER A 170 1.36 0.85 -15.99
C SER A 170 1.19 -0.38 -16.89
N THR A 171 0.08 -0.46 -17.62
CA THR A 171 -0.24 -1.57 -18.53
C THR A 171 -0.08 -1.22 -20.01
N ASP A 172 0.46 -0.03 -20.32
CA ASP A 172 0.78 0.39 -21.68
C ASP A 172 2.15 -0.15 -22.10
N VAL A 173 2.15 -1.26 -22.84
CA VAL A 173 3.36 -1.93 -23.33
C VAL A 173 4.14 -1.13 -24.38
N SER A 174 3.55 -0.04 -24.92
CA SER A 174 4.25 0.85 -25.85
C SER A 174 5.22 1.80 -25.16
N GLN A 175 5.10 1.97 -23.84
CA GLN A 175 5.86 2.94 -23.06
C GLN A 175 7.01 2.27 -22.30
N PRO A 176 8.24 2.84 -22.27
CA PRO A 176 9.38 2.25 -21.58
C PRO A 176 9.16 1.84 -20.11
N PRO A 177 8.36 2.55 -19.28
CA PRO A 177 8.11 2.17 -17.89
C PRO A 177 7.44 0.80 -17.70
N HIS A 178 6.81 0.21 -18.72
CA HIS A 178 6.09 -1.07 -18.59
C HIS A 178 6.97 -2.18 -18.02
N VAL A 179 8.27 -2.20 -18.35
CA VAL A 179 9.23 -3.22 -17.87
C VAL A 179 9.28 -3.31 -16.35
N TYR A 180 9.01 -2.20 -15.65
CA TYR A 180 8.99 -2.13 -14.18
C TYR A 180 7.57 -2.21 -13.63
N LEU A 181 6.60 -1.59 -14.31
CA LEU A 181 5.28 -1.34 -13.76
C LEU A 181 4.24 -2.40 -14.10
N LEU A 182 4.50 -3.25 -15.10
CA LEU A 182 3.46 -4.09 -15.70
C LEU A 182 2.89 -5.12 -14.72
N GLU A 183 3.74 -5.82 -13.97
CA GLU A 183 3.29 -6.86 -13.03
C GLU A 183 2.37 -6.27 -11.95
N ASP A 184 2.85 -5.23 -11.25
CA ASP A 184 2.05 -4.50 -10.25
C ASP A 184 0.81 -3.82 -10.87
N GLY A 185 0.93 -3.33 -12.11
CA GLY A 185 -0.17 -2.69 -12.84
C GLY A 185 -1.31 -3.66 -13.17
N LEU A 186 -0.98 -4.89 -13.56
CA LEU A 186 -1.95 -5.96 -13.80
C LEU A 186 -2.60 -6.43 -12.50
N GLU A 187 -1.82 -6.59 -11.41
CA GLU A 187 -2.41 -6.92 -10.11
C GLU A 187 -3.37 -5.80 -9.65
N LEU A 188 -2.96 -4.54 -9.78
CA LEU A 188 -3.81 -3.39 -9.45
C LEU A 188 -5.10 -3.39 -10.26
N TRP A 189 -5.02 -3.69 -11.55
CA TRP A 189 -6.20 -3.79 -12.41
C TRP A 189 -7.14 -4.90 -11.93
N LEU A 190 -6.62 -6.11 -11.72
CA LEU A 190 -7.41 -7.25 -11.28
C LEU A 190 -8.14 -6.95 -9.96
N VAL A 191 -7.39 -6.47 -8.97
CA VAL A 191 -7.91 -6.13 -7.64
C VAL A 191 -8.95 -5.00 -7.70
N THR A 192 -8.78 -4.04 -8.62
CA THR A 192 -9.76 -2.98 -8.86
C THR A 192 -11.09 -3.52 -9.38
N LEU A 193 -11.05 -4.52 -10.28
CA LEU A 193 -12.26 -5.16 -10.78
C LEU A 193 -12.93 -6.01 -9.70
N GLU A 194 -12.15 -6.81 -8.96
CA GLU A 194 -12.66 -7.67 -7.88
C GLU A 194 -13.36 -6.88 -6.76
N ASN A 195 -12.97 -5.62 -6.55
CA ASN A 195 -13.56 -4.73 -5.55
C ASN A 195 -14.51 -3.68 -6.15
N SER A 196 -14.79 -3.76 -7.45
CA SER A 196 -15.71 -2.84 -8.11
C SER A 196 -17.16 -3.25 -7.88
N PRO A 197 -18.05 -2.35 -7.47
CA PRO A 197 -19.47 -2.69 -7.28
C PRO A 197 -20.23 -2.88 -8.60
N ALA A 198 -19.75 -2.30 -9.70
CA ALA A 198 -20.39 -2.35 -11.02
C ALA A 198 -19.41 -1.90 -12.11
N LEU A 199 -19.66 -2.30 -13.36
CA LEU A 199 -18.84 -1.88 -14.48
C LEU A 199 -19.08 -0.40 -14.81
N THR A 200 -18.01 0.36 -15.03
CA THR A 200 -18.09 1.78 -15.42
C THR A 200 -17.49 1.99 -16.81
N PRO A 201 -17.92 3.03 -17.56
CA PRO A 201 -17.31 3.37 -18.84
C PRO A 201 -15.80 3.62 -18.73
N GLU A 202 -15.34 4.20 -17.63
CA GLU A 202 -13.93 4.48 -17.38
C GLU A 202 -13.12 3.19 -17.19
N LEU A 203 -13.66 2.19 -16.48
CA LEU A 203 -13.04 0.87 -16.37
C LEU A 203 -12.94 0.19 -17.73
N LEU A 204 -14.03 0.22 -18.51
CA LEU A 204 -14.05 -0.37 -19.86
C LEU A 204 -13.00 0.20 -20.80
N ARG A 205 -12.65 1.49 -20.67
CA ARG A 205 -11.60 2.11 -21.50
C ARG A 205 -10.23 1.47 -21.30
N ILE A 206 -9.90 1.04 -20.08
CA ILE A 206 -8.61 0.40 -19.77
C ILE A 206 -8.46 -0.93 -20.52
N PHE A 207 -9.58 -1.62 -20.81
CA PHE A 207 -9.60 -2.88 -21.55
C PHE A 207 -8.93 -2.80 -22.93
N GLN A 208 -8.81 -1.60 -23.51
CA GLN A 208 -8.10 -1.38 -24.78
C GLN A 208 -6.64 -1.83 -24.74
N ASN A 209 -5.98 -1.82 -23.56
CA ASN A 209 -4.61 -2.31 -23.42
C ASN A 209 -4.50 -3.85 -23.53
N MET A 210 -5.62 -4.59 -23.35
CA MET A 210 -5.61 -6.05 -23.22
C MET A 210 -5.10 -6.78 -24.46
N SER A 211 -5.38 -6.29 -25.67
CA SER A 211 -4.93 -6.95 -26.91
C SER A 211 -3.40 -7.00 -26.99
N ALA A 212 -2.74 -5.87 -26.78
CA ALA A 212 -1.29 -5.78 -26.82
C ALA A 212 -0.64 -6.60 -25.69
N LEU A 213 -1.27 -6.67 -24.52
CA LEU A 213 -0.80 -7.48 -23.39
C LEU A 213 -0.82 -8.99 -23.69
N LEU A 214 -1.84 -9.49 -24.39
CA LEU A 214 -1.95 -10.90 -24.76
C LEU A 214 -0.94 -11.30 -25.86
N GLU A 215 -0.50 -10.35 -26.67
CA GLU A 215 0.48 -10.58 -27.74
C GLU A 215 1.94 -10.56 -27.26
N MET A 216 2.24 -9.90 -26.14
CA MET A 216 3.62 -9.58 -25.76
C MET A 216 4.39 -10.73 -25.11
N SER A 217 3.83 -11.43 -24.11
CA SER A 217 4.51 -12.54 -23.42
C SER A 217 3.54 -13.47 -22.69
N THR A 218 3.94 -14.73 -22.49
CA THR A 218 3.13 -15.73 -21.78
C THR A 218 3.14 -15.59 -20.26
N GLU A 219 4.11 -14.84 -19.71
CA GLU A 219 4.32 -14.69 -18.26
C GLU A 219 3.10 -14.06 -17.57
N ASN A 220 2.46 -13.09 -18.24
CA ASN A 220 1.32 -12.35 -17.70
C ASN A 220 -0.05 -12.86 -18.16
N VAL A 221 -0.08 -13.85 -19.07
CA VAL A 221 -1.32 -14.35 -19.69
C VAL A 221 -2.31 -14.87 -18.67
N ARG A 222 -1.83 -15.52 -17.59
CA ARG A 222 -2.70 -15.99 -16.50
C ARG A 222 -3.47 -14.83 -15.88
N THR A 223 -2.78 -13.75 -15.52
CA THR A 223 -3.39 -12.57 -14.90
C THR A 223 -4.31 -11.85 -15.88
N CYS A 224 -3.94 -11.75 -17.16
CA CYS A 224 -4.80 -11.20 -18.21
C CYS A 224 -6.14 -11.97 -18.32
N PHE A 225 -6.11 -13.31 -18.30
CA PHE A 225 -7.34 -14.10 -18.29
C PHE A 225 -8.18 -13.91 -17.02
N GLN A 226 -7.55 -13.74 -15.87
CA GLN A 226 -8.28 -13.40 -14.63
C GLN A 226 -8.98 -12.04 -14.77
N ILE A 227 -8.31 -11.03 -15.33
CA ILE A 227 -8.89 -9.70 -15.59
C ILE A 227 -10.08 -9.82 -16.55
N ILE A 228 -9.93 -10.55 -17.67
CA ILE A 228 -11.02 -10.79 -18.63
C ILE A 228 -12.23 -11.46 -17.95
N ASN A 229 -11.99 -12.49 -17.14
CA ASN A 229 -13.04 -13.16 -16.40
C ASN A 229 -13.74 -12.22 -15.40
N SER A 230 -13.00 -11.33 -14.73
CA SER A 230 -13.58 -10.33 -13.82
C SER A 230 -14.49 -9.33 -14.57
N TYR A 231 -14.12 -8.90 -15.78
CA TYR A 231 -15.02 -8.10 -16.62
C TYR A 231 -16.31 -8.85 -17.00
N MET A 232 -16.20 -10.13 -17.37
CA MET A 232 -17.35 -10.97 -17.70
C MET A 232 -18.29 -11.15 -16.50
N TYR A 233 -17.72 -11.32 -15.30
CA TYR A 233 -18.50 -11.45 -14.07
C TYR A 233 -19.26 -10.15 -13.74
N LEU A 234 -18.58 -9.00 -13.77
CA LEU A 234 -19.19 -7.69 -13.48
C LEU A 234 -20.29 -7.32 -14.48
N SER A 235 -20.08 -7.59 -15.77
CA SER A 235 -21.11 -7.32 -16.79
C SER A 235 -22.33 -8.24 -16.66
N ALA A 236 -22.13 -9.50 -16.24
CA ALA A 236 -23.24 -10.41 -15.96
C ALA A 236 -24.08 -9.95 -14.76
N THR A 237 -23.45 -9.43 -13.70
CA THR A 237 -24.18 -8.88 -12.55
C THR A 237 -25.01 -7.66 -12.93
N ASP A 238 -24.51 -6.77 -13.79
CA ASP A 238 -25.26 -5.62 -14.27
C ASP A 238 -26.51 -6.06 -15.07
N PHE A 239 -26.36 -7.07 -15.92
CA PHE A 239 -27.49 -7.63 -16.68
C PHE A 239 -28.59 -8.23 -15.79
N LEU A 240 -28.21 -8.91 -14.71
CA LEU A 240 -29.16 -9.48 -13.75
C LEU A 240 -29.89 -8.38 -12.95
N GLN A 241 -29.19 -7.32 -12.53
CA GLN A 241 -29.80 -6.21 -11.79
C GLN A 241 -30.85 -5.43 -12.61
N VAL A 242 -30.62 -5.27 -13.92
CA VAL A 242 -31.58 -4.62 -14.84
C VAL A 242 -32.89 -5.41 -14.98
N ARG A 243 -32.87 -6.73 -14.80
CA ARG A 243 -34.10 -7.55 -14.83
C ARG A 243 -34.94 -7.41 -13.57
N HIS A 244 -34.32 -7.27 -12.40
CA HIS A 244 -35.03 -7.10 -11.13
C HIS A 244 -35.70 -5.73 -10.97
N THR A 245 -35.16 -4.68 -11.61
CA THR A 245 -35.75 -3.33 -11.56
C THR A 245 -36.91 -3.14 -12.53
N LYS A 246 -37.15 -4.07 -13.47
CA LYS A 246 -38.25 -4.02 -14.44
C LYS A 246 -39.48 -4.87 -14.05
N THR A 247 -39.49 -5.44 -12.84
CA THR A 247 -40.58 -6.30 -12.34
C THR A 247 -41.45 -5.68 -11.24
N HIS A 248 -41.48 -4.34 -11.14
CA HIS A 248 -42.42 -3.61 -10.29
C HIS A 248 -43.20 -2.57 -11.09
#